data_AF-A0A254TG82-F1
#
_entry.id   AF-A0A254TG82-F1
#
_cell.length_a   1.000
_cell.length_b   1.000
_cell.length_c   1.000
_cell.angle_alpha   90.00
_cell.angle_beta   90.00
_cell.angle_gamma   90.00
#
_symmetry.space_group_name_H-M   'P 1'
#
loop_
_entity.id
_entity.type
_entity.pdbx_description
1 polymer ?
#
loop_
_entity_poly.entity_id
_entity_poly.type
_entity_poly.pdbx_seq_one_letter_code
_entity_poly.pdbx_strand_id
1 'polypeptide(L)'
;MEAVLFVAIVFGGLAGWWAMARLKPVRYRRKAVLTGDEREFYFRMLTALPECHVCPQVAASALIDPAGMGKLRQRAGSVLGGKRVGFAVFDEDMELLAVVELTHRSRPTRAERAREACFASAGIRTVRFLAKRLPSENKIRTSIFNRRLAKSSLQARLEAEKELEFRKAPWRNTVNAHI
;
A
#
# COMPACT_ATOMS: atom_id res chain seq x y z
N MET A 1 -37.53 46.96 -35.33
CA MET A 1 -36.90 45.62 -35.50
C MET A 1 -35.43 45.63 -35.11
N GLU A 2 -34.66 46.66 -35.45
CA GLU A 2 -33.21 46.74 -35.15
C GLU A 2 -32.87 46.68 -33.66
N ALA A 3 -33.63 47.37 -32.79
CA ALA A 3 -33.38 47.34 -31.34
C ALA A 3 -33.55 45.95 -30.71
N VAL A 4 -34.49 45.14 -31.21
CA VAL A 4 -34.74 43.78 -30.72
C VAL A 4 -33.61 42.85 -31.13
N LEU A 5 -33.10 43.01 -32.36
CA LEU A 5 -31.95 42.26 -32.87
C LEU A 5 -30.68 42.57 -32.07
N PHE A 6 -30.44 43.85 -31.77
CA PHE A 6 -29.29 44.29 -30.98
C PHE A 6 -29.31 43.70 -29.56
N VAL A 7 -30.46 43.76 -28.89
CA VAL A 7 -30.63 43.17 -27.54
C VAL A 7 -30.39 41.66 -27.56
N ALA A 8 -30.91 40.93 -28.56
CA ALA A 8 -30.71 39.49 -28.68
C ALA A 8 -29.23 39.11 -28.87
N ILE A 9 -28.47 39.88 -29.66
CA ILE A 9 -27.03 39.66 -29.87
C ILE A 9 -26.25 39.92 -28.57
N VAL A 10 -26.56 41.01 -27.85
CA VAL A 10 -25.90 41.34 -26.58
C VAL A 10 -26.17 40.28 -25.53
N PHE A 11 -27.43 39.87 -25.34
CA PHE A 11 -27.77 38.82 -24.38
C PHE A 11 -27.20 37.46 -24.77
N GLY A 12 -27.20 37.09 -26.06
CA GLY A 12 -26.57 35.88 -26.56
C GLY A 12 -25.06 35.86 -26.34
N GLY A 13 -24.39 36.99 -26.59
CA GLY A 13 -22.97 37.18 -26.32
C GLY A 13 -22.62 37.10 -24.84
N LEU A 14 -23.42 37.73 -23.97
CA LEU A 14 -23.26 37.66 -22.51
C LEU A 14 -23.50 36.23 -21.98
N ALA A 15 -24.54 35.54 -22.46
CA ALA A 15 -24.83 34.16 -22.07
C ALA A 15 -23.74 33.18 -22.54
N GLY A 16 -23.25 33.34 -23.78
CA GLY A 16 -22.14 32.55 -24.32
C GLY A 16 -20.82 32.80 -23.59
N TRP A 17 -20.49 34.07 -23.29
CA TRP A 17 -19.33 34.42 -22.48
C TRP A 17 -19.42 33.84 -21.07
N TRP A 18 -20.59 33.88 -20.44
CA TRP A 18 -20.80 33.32 -19.10
C TRP A 18 -20.71 31.78 -19.11
N ALA A 19 -21.20 31.11 -20.15
CA ALA A 19 -21.05 29.66 -20.33
C ALA A 19 -19.58 29.25 -20.53
N MET A 20 -18.83 30.00 -21.34
CA MET A 20 -17.40 29.74 -21.56
C MET A 20 -16.54 30.10 -20.34
N ALA A 21 -16.88 31.15 -19.59
CA ALA A 21 -16.18 31.53 -18.36
C ALA A 21 -16.32 30.50 -17.22
N ARG A 22 -17.32 29.62 -17.29
CA ARG A 22 -17.51 28.49 -16.37
C ARG A 22 -16.61 27.29 -16.69
N LEU A 23 -16.04 27.23 -17.88
CA LEU A 23 -15.04 26.23 -18.27
C LEU A 23 -13.63 26.69 -17.83
N LYS A 24 -13.44 26.95 -16.53
CA LYS A 24 -12.09 27.20 -16.02
C LYS A 24 -11.27 25.91 -16.19
N PRO A 25 -10.11 25.94 -16.87
CA PRO A 25 -9.31 24.74 -17.07
C PRO A 25 -8.87 24.18 -15.72
N VAL A 26 -8.94 22.85 -15.56
CA VAL A 26 -8.42 22.18 -14.37
C VAL A 26 -6.92 22.45 -14.29
N ARG A 27 -6.50 23.15 -13.24
CA ARG A 27 -5.09 23.49 -13.00
C ARG A 27 -4.48 22.51 -12.02
N TYR A 28 -3.36 21.92 -12.40
CA TYR A 28 -2.58 21.02 -11.54
C TYR A 28 -1.36 21.75 -10.98
N ARG A 29 -0.90 21.33 -9.79
CA ARG A 29 0.34 21.82 -9.19
C ARG A 29 1.17 20.65 -8.70
N ARG A 30 2.50 20.78 -8.80
CA ARG A 30 3.43 19.83 -8.18
C ARG A 30 3.29 19.84 -6.65
N LYS A 31 3.47 18.68 -6.02
CA LYS A 31 3.51 18.51 -4.57
C LYS A 31 4.67 17.59 -4.20
N ALA A 32 5.34 17.87 -3.08
CA ALA A 32 6.33 16.97 -2.51
C ALA A 32 5.68 15.65 -2.05
N VAL A 33 6.37 14.53 -2.26
CA VAL A 33 5.88 13.20 -1.84
C VAL A 33 5.88 13.08 -0.31
N LEU A 34 6.93 13.58 0.34
CA LEU A 34 7.11 13.56 1.79
C LEU A 34 7.44 14.97 2.31
N THR A 35 6.99 15.28 3.53
CA THR A 35 7.27 16.57 4.19
C THR A 35 7.60 16.40 5.66
N GLY A 36 8.44 17.28 6.21
CA GLY A 36 8.77 17.32 7.64
C GLY A 36 9.26 15.98 8.18
N ASP A 37 8.66 15.53 9.27
CA ASP A 37 8.97 14.27 9.98
C ASP A 37 8.94 13.04 9.07
N GLU A 38 8.08 13.01 8.04
CA GLU A 38 8.01 11.87 7.11
C GLU A 38 9.28 11.74 6.28
N ARG A 39 9.89 12.86 5.88
CA ARG A 39 11.12 12.88 5.10
C ARG A 39 12.31 12.42 5.95
N GLU A 40 12.39 12.90 7.19
CA GLU A 40 13.44 12.47 8.12
C GLU A 40 13.29 10.98 8.45
N PHE A 41 12.06 10.54 8.73
CA PHE A 41 11.77 9.14 8.99
C PHE A 41 12.12 8.24 7.81
N TYR A 42 11.85 8.67 6.57
CA TYR A 42 12.23 7.94 5.37
C TYR A 42 13.74 7.69 5.28
N PHE A 43 14.57 8.71 5.49
CA PHE A 43 16.03 8.52 5.47
C PHE A 43 16.51 7.61 6.59
N ARG A 44 15.93 7.71 7.79
CA ARG A 44 16.22 6.77 8.88
C ARG A 44 15.82 5.34 8.52
N MET A 45 14.73 5.13 7.79
CA MET A 45 14.34 3.81 7.31
C MET A 45 15.36 3.26 6.32
N LEU A 46 15.89 4.07 5.40
CA LEU A 46 16.92 3.65 4.45
C LEU A 46 18.21 3.22 5.18
N THR A 47 18.63 3.96 6.21
CA THR A 47 19.79 3.56 7.02
C THR A 47 19.53 2.29 7.83
N ALA A 48 18.31 2.12 8.36
CA ALA A 48 17.94 0.96 9.16
C ALA A 48 17.76 -0.34 8.35
N LEU A 49 17.38 -0.20 7.07
CA LEU A 49 16.98 -1.26 6.16
C LEU A 49 17.74 -1.14 4.82
N PRO A 50 19.09 -1.17 4.82
CA PRO A 50 19.88 -1.01 3.60
C PRO A 50 19.59 -2.10 2.56
N GLU A 51 19.11 -3.27 2.99
CA GLU A 51 18.73 -4.41 2.15
C GLU A 51 17.28 -4.35 1.61
N CYS A 52 16.49 -3.32 1.95
CA CYS A 52 15.08 -3.26 1.59
C CYS A 52 14.75 -2.13 0.62
N HIS A 53 13.71 -2.33 -0.18
CA HIS A 53 13.09 -1.26 -0.95
C HIS A 53 11.99 -0.58 -0.13
N VAL A 54 12.20 0.71 0.19
CA VAL A 54 11.22 1.52 0.93
C VAL A 54 10.50 2.44 -0.05
N CYS A 55 9.22 2.19 -0.30
CA CYS A 55 8.39 2.99 -1.20
C CYS A 55 7.46 3.92 -0.39
N PRO A 56 7.62 5.24 -0.44
CA PRO A 56 6.74 6.17 0.27
C PRO A 56 5.39 6.31 -0.42
N GLN A 57 4.36 6.56 0.37
CA GLN A 57 3.02 6.96 -0.08
C GLN A 57 2.39 5.95 -1.06
N VAL A 58 2.53 4.63 -0.89
CA VAL A 58 2.01 3.68 -1.91
C VAL A 58 0.48 3.61 -1.87
N ALA A 59 -0.17 3.54 -3.04
CA ALA A 59 -1.62 3.34 -3.11
C ALA A 59 -2.00 1.98 -2.52
N ALA A 60 -3.03 1.94 -1.66
CA ALA A 60 -3.45 0.69 -1.03
C ALA A 60 -3.88 -0.37 -2.05
N SER A 61 -4.52 0.06 -3.15
CA SER A 61 -4.91 -0.81 -4.26
C SER A 61 -3.75 -1.38 -5.06
N ALA A 62 -2.52 -0.89 -4.86
CA ALA A 62 -1.32 -1.48 -5.48
C ALA A 62 -0.70 -2.60 -4.62
N LEU A 63 -1.18 -2.76 -3.38
CA LEU A 63 -0.64 -3.72 -2.42
C LEU A 63 -1.61 -4.87 -2.11
N ILE A 64 -2.92 -4.65 -2.27
CA ILE A 64 -3.96 -5.65 -2.00
C ILE A 64 -5.08 -5.57 -3.00
N ASP A 65 -5.62 -6.74 -3.33
CA ASP A 65 -6.81 -6.90 -4.14
C ASP A 65 -8.04 -7.23 -3.29
N PRO A 66 -9.22 -6.68 -3.64
CA PRO A 66 -10.47 -7.08 -3.01
C PRO A 66 -10.82 -8.53 -3.38
N ALA A 67 -10.99 -9.38 -2.37
CA ALA A 67 -11.49 -10.75 -2.54
C ALA A 67 -13.00 -10.78 -2.84
N GLY A 68 -13.48 -11.85 -3.48
CA GLY A 68 -14.88 -12.06 -3.84
C GLY A 68 -15.25 -11.59 -5.24
N MET A 69 -16.55 -11.63 -5.57
CA MET A 69 -17.09 -11.39 -6.91
C MET A 69 -18.17 -10.29 -6.94
N GLY A 70 -18.39 -9.72 -8.12
CA GLY A 70 -19.49 -8.78 -8.39
C GLY A 70 -19.51 -7.54 -7.49
N LYS A 71 -20.68 -7.21 -6.95
CA LYS A 71 -20.90 -6.00 -6.14
C LYS A 71 -20.03 -5.96 -4.87
N LEU A 72 -19.68 -7.12 -4.30
CA LEU A 72 -18.83 -7.20 -3.11
C LEU A 72 -17.40 -6.77 -3.43
N ARG A 73 -16.84 -7.26 -4.55
CA ARG A 73 -15.52 -6.86 -5.05
C ARG A 73 -15.47 -5.37 -5.36
N GLN A 74 -16.51 -4.84 -6.01
CA GLN A 74 -16.59 -3.40 -6.32
C GLN A 74 -16.62 -2.53 -5.06
N ARG A 75 -17.44 -2.89 -4.06
CA ARG A 75 -17.48 -2.17 -2.77
C ARG A 75 -16.15 -2.24 -2.03
N ALA A 76 -15.51 -3.41 -2.00
CA ALA A 76 -14.21 -3.56 -1.37
C ALA A 76 -13.13 -2.75 -2.11
N GLY A 77 -13.14 -2.74 -3.45
CA GLY A 77 -12.26 -1.90 -4.26
C GLY A 77 -12.46 -0.40 -4.02
N SER A 78 -13.70 0.07 -3.92
CA SER A 78 -13.98 1.48 -3.62
C SER A 78 -13.49 1.89 -2.23
N VAL A 79 -13.45 0.96 -1.27
CA VAL A 79 -12.87 1.20 0.07
C VAL A 79 -11.36 1.42 -0.02
N LEU A 80 -10.66 0.82 -0.98
CA LEU A 80 -9.22 1.03 -1.20
C LEU A 80 -8.94 2.27 -2.06
N GLY A 81 -9.89 2.65 -2.92
CA GLY A 81 -9.80 3.80 -3.80
C GLY A 81 -9.41 5.09 -3.07
N GLY A 82 -8.34 5.73 -3.53
CA GLY A 82 -7.83 6.98 -2.96
C GLY A 82 -7.08 6.85 -1.64
N LYS A 83 -6.97 5.64 -1.06
CA LYS A 83 -6.18 5.42 0.15
C LYS A 83 -4.72 5.15 -0.19
N ARG A 84 -3.82 5.67 0.65
CA ARG A 84 -2.38 5.45 0.57
C ARG A 84 -1.87 5.02 1.93
N VAL A 85 -0.82 4.22 1.90
CA VAL A 85 -0.05 3.89 3.09
C VAL A 85 1.10 4.86 3.25
N GLY A 86 1.60 5.08 4.47
CA GLY A 86 2.76 5.93 4.70
C GLY A 86 3.99 5.44 3.94
N PHE A 87 4.36 4.18 4.15
CA PHE A 87 5.45 3.51 3.44
C PHE A 87 5.12 2.03 3.23
N ALA A 88 5.57 1.46 2.12
CA ALA A 88 5.60 0.02 1.89
C ALA A 88 7.06 -0.42 1.87
N VAL A 89 7.38 -1.50 2.59
CA VAL A 89 8.74 -2.05 2.68
C VAL A 89 8.74 -3.42 2.03
N PHE A 90 9.59 -3.57 1.03
CA PHE A 90 9.82 -4.82 0.32
C PHE A 90 11.23 -5.33 0.59
N ASP A 91 11.44 -6.65 0.54
CA ASP A 91 12.78 -7.21 0.50
C ASP A 91 13.39 -7.12 -0.91
N GLU A 92 14.59 -7.70 -1.08
CA GLU A 92 15.35 -7.71 -2.33
C GLU A 92 14.60 -8.39 -3.49
N ASP A 93 13.68 -9.31 -3.19
CA ASP A 93 12.86 -10.03 -4.16
C ASP A 93 11.54 -9.30 -4.49
N MET A 94 11.37 -8.07 -4.00
CA MET A 94 10.15 -7.27 -4.12
C MET A 94 8.93 -7.90 -3.42
N GLU A 95 9.15 -8.74 -2.40
CA GLU A 95 8.09 -9.27 -1.56
C GLU A 95 7.75 -8.30 -0.42
N LEU A 96 6.46 -8.01 -0.23
CA LEU A 96 6.01 -7.03 0.75
C LEU A 96 6.21 -7.55 2.18
N LEU A 97 7.16 -6.96 2.90
CA LEU A 97 7.44 -7.29 4.30
C LEU A 97 6.42 -6.65 5.25
N ALA A 98 6.16 -5.36 5.07
CA ALA A 98 5.26 -4.60 5.93
C ALA A 98 4.81 -3.30 5.29
N VAL A 99 3.66 -2.82 5.74
CA VAL A 99 3.24 -1.43 5.59
C VAL A 99 3.63 -0.67 6.86
N VAL A 100 4.16 0.55 6.72
CA VAL A 100 4.60 1.39 7.83
C VAL A 100 3.83 2.71 7.85
N GLU A 101 3.40 3.11 9.04
CA GLU A 101 2.64 4.34 9.28
C GLU A 101 3.35 5.21 10.32
N LEU A 102 3.59 6.48 9.96
CA LEU A 102 4.07 7.51 10.88
C LEU A 102 2.88 8.35 11.35
N THR A 103 2.61 8.40 12.65
CA THR A 103 1.44 9.11 13.19
C THR A 103 1.80 10.02 14.35
N HIS A 104 1.07 11.14 14.49
CA HIS A 104 1.20 12.02 15.65
C HIS A 104 0.31 11.58 16.82
N ARG A 105 -0.55 10.57 16.63
CA ARG A 105 -1.55 10.10 17.61
C ARG A 105 -1.19 8.72 18.12
N SER A 106 -1.36 8.51 19.43
CA SER A 106 -1.14 7.19 20.05
C SER A 106 -2.23 6.18 19.69
N ARG A 107 -3.46 6.63 19.45
CA ARG A 107 -4.60 5.75 19.13
C ARG A 107 -5.03 5.96 17.67
N PRO A 108 -5.17 4.88 16.87
CA PRO A 108 -5.68 4.98 15.52
C PRO A 108 -7.18 5.32 15.53
N THR A 109 -7.58 6.13 14.56
CA THR A 109 -8.98 6.43 14.25
C THR A 109 -9.72 5.20 13.72
N ARG A 110 -11.05 5.25 13.68
CA ARG A 110 -11.86 4.17 13.11
C ARG A 110 -11.51 3.89 11.63
N ALA A 111 -11.23 4.93 10.86
CA ALA A 111 -10.85 4.81 9.45
C ALA A 111 -9.48 4.13 9.29
N GLU A 112 -8.51 4.49 10.14
CA GLU A 112 -7.19 3.84 10.15
C GLU A 112 -7.31 2.36 10.55
N ARG A 113 -8.06 2.04 11.60
CA ARG A 113 -8.29 0.64 12.01
C ARG A 113 -8.98 -0.18 10.92
N ALA A 114 -9.95 0.39 10.22
CA ALA A 114 -10.62 -0.29 9.11
C ALA A 114 -9.63 -0.59 7.98
N ARG A 115 -8.72 0.34 7.67
CA ARG A 115 -7.65 0.12 6.68
C ARG A 115 -6.66 -0.95 7.16
N GLU A 116 -6.22 -0.88 8.41
CA GLU A 116 -5.35 -1.89 9.02
C GLU A 116 -5.98 -3.28 8.99
N ALA A 117 -7.30 -3.38 9.23
CA ALA A 117 -8.05 -4.62 9.13
C ALA A 117 -8.05 -5.19 7.70
N CYS A 118 -8.16 -4.35 6.66
CA CYS A 118 -8.04 -4.79 5.27
C CYS A 118 -6.66 -5.36 4.95
N PHE A 119 -5.58 -4.71 5.41
CA PHE A 119 -4.23 -5.26 5.25
C PHE A 119 -4.04 -6.55 6.04
N ALA A 120 -4.52 -6.59 7.28
CA ALA A 120 -4.44 -7.77 8.12
C ALA A 120 -5.18 -8.97 7.52
N SER A 121 -6.36 -8.76 6.91
CA SER A 121 -7.09 -9.83 6.23
C SER A 121 -6.38 -10.34 4.98
N ALA A 122 -5.52 -9.52 4.36
CA ALA A 122 -4.63 -9.94 3.27
C ALA A 122 -3.28 -10.51 3.76
N GLY A 123 -3.12 -10.73 5.07
CA GLY A 123 -1.89 -11.25 5.66
C GLY A 123 -0.74 -10.24 5.77
N ILE A 124 -1.00 -8.96 5.48
CA ILE A 124 -0.02 -7.87 5.50
C ILE A 124 -0.06 -7.17 6.87
N ARG A 125 1.12 -7.01 7.45
CA ARG A 125 1.27 -6.33 8.74
C ARG A 125 1.37 -4.82 8.53
N THR A 126 0.68 -4.07 9.39
CA THR A 126 0.94 -2.63 9.57
C THR A 126 1.82 -2.41 10.80
N VAL A 127 2.91 -1.66 10.64
CA VAL A 127 3.82 -1.22 11.73
C VAL A 127 3.65 0.28 11.91
N ARG A 128 3.41 0.71 13.14
CA ARG A 128 3.09 2.11 13.44
C ARG A 128 4.14 2.73 14.36
N PHE A 129 4.64 3.90 13.98
CA PHE A 129 5.57 4.69 14.77
C PHE A 129 4.99 6.07 15.11
N LEU A 130 5.43 6.62 16.24
CA LEU A 130 5.00 7.95 16.69
C LEU A 130 5.98 9.02 16.18
N ALA A 131 5.48 9.97 15.40
CA ALA A 131 6.27 11.08 14.84
C ALA A 131 6.94 11.93 15.94
N LYS A 132 6.24 12.13 17.08
CA LYS A 132 6.75 12.88 18.24
C LYS A 132 8.08 12.36 18.78
N ARG A 133 8.40 11.09 18.55
CA ARG A 133 9.65 10.46 18.95
C ARG A 133 10.04 9.45 17.87
N LEU A 134 10.73 9.94 16.85
CA LEU A 134 11.21 9.09 15.76
C LEU A 134 11.98 7.89 16.33
N PRO A 135 11.66 6.66 15.88
CA PRO A 135 12.33 5.46 16.36
C PRO A 135 13.81 5.48 15.99
N SER A 136 14.62 4.74 16.76
CA SER A 136 15.99 4.43 16.37
C SER A 136 16.00 3.44 15.21
N GLU A 137 17.10 3.41 14.46
CA GLU A 137 17.30 2.48 13.35
C GLU A 137 17.12 1.02 13.79
N ASN A 138 17.71 0.64 14.93
CA ASN A 138 17.53 -0.70 15.50
C ASN A 138 16.05 -1.02 15.80
N LYS A 139 15.29 -0.03 16.30
CA LYS A 139 13.86 -0.22 16.57
C LYS A 139 13.07 -0.37 15.27
N ILE A 140 13.40 0.36 14.22
CA ILE A 140 12.82 0.19 12.88
C ILE A 140 13.10 -1.24 12.40
N ARG A 141 14.39 -1.61 12.30
CA ARG A 141 14.85 -2.91 11.80
C ARG A 141 14.18 -4.08 12.52
N THR A 142 14.21 -4.07 13.85
CA THR A 142 13.58 -5.13 14.66
C THR A 142 12.07 -5.17 14.42
N SER A 143 11.39 -4.02 14.34
CA SER A 143 9.93 -4.00 14.15
C SER A 143 9.49 -4.57 12.81
N ILE A 144 10.28 -4.35 11.76
CA ILE A 144 10.04 -4.88 10.41
C ILE A 144 10.35 -6.38 10.34
N PHE A 145 11.53 -6.81 10.80
CA PHE A 145 11.97 -8.20 10.64
C PHE A 145 11.41 -9.20 11.66
N ASN A 146 10.76 -8.77 12.74
CA ASN A 146 10.28 -9.64 13.84
C ASN A 146 9.41 -10.85 13.39
N ARG A 147 8.85 -10.83 12.17
CA ARG A 147 8.04 -11.97 11.64
C ARG A 147 8.76 -12.82 10.59
N ARG A 148 9.82 -12.33 9.92
CA ARG A 148 10.51 -13.10 8.87
C ARG A 148 11.08 -14.39 9.45
N LEU A 149 11.65 -14.32 10.67
CA LEU A 149 12.12 -15.49 11.42
C LEU A 149 11.04 -16.57 11.62
N ALA A 150 9.78 -16.19 11.82
CA ALA A 150 8.69 -17.14 12.07
C ALA A 150 8.13 -17.76 10.78
N LYS A 151 8.06 -17.00 9.68
CA LYS A 151 7.60 -17.53 8.39
C LYS A 151 8.69 -18.36 7.70
N SER A 152 9.94 -17.91 7.69
CA SER A 152 11.05 -18.68 7.09
C SER A 152 11.29 -19.99 7.82
N SER A 153 11.21 -20.00 9.16
CA SER A 153 11.30 -21.24 9.94
C SER A 153 10.12 -22.19 9.70
N LEU A 154 8.91 -21.68 9.48
CA LEU A 154 7.75 -22.51 9.14
C LEU A 154 7.86 -23.07 7.71
N GLN A 155 8.28 -22.27 6.73
CA GLN A 155 8.50 -22.73 5.36
C GLN A 155 9.62 -23.78 5.30
N ALA A 156 10.76 -23.53 5.94
CA ALA A 156 11.84 -24.50 6.05
C ALA A 156 11.39 -25.80 6.75
N ARG A 157 10.52 -25.71 7.76
CA ARG A 157 9.91 -26.89 8.41
C ARG A 157 8.99 -27.67 7.47
N LEU A 158 8.10 -26.99 6.74
CA LEU A 158 7.17 -27.63 5.80
C LEU A 158 7.90 -28.26 4.61
N GLU A 159 8.96 -27.63 4.13
CA GLU A 159 9.83 -28.19 3.09
C GLU A 159 10.57 -29.43 3.61
N ALA A 160 11.12 -29.38 4.82
CA ALA A 160 11.74 -30.54 5.45
C ALA A 160 10.75 -31.69 5.69
N GLU A 161 9.51 -31.40 6.10
CA GLU A 161 8.44 -32.40 6.25
C GLU A 161 8.05 -33.03 4.92
N LYS A 162 7.87 -32.22 3.87
CA LYS A 162 7.60 -32.72 2.50
C LYS A 162 8.74 -33.60 1.98
N GLU A 163 9.99 -33.21 2.22
CA GLU A 163 11.14 -33.99 1.79
C GLU A 163 11.27 -35.31 2.58
N LEU A 164 10.89 -35.30 3.87
CA LEU A 164 10.84 -36.51 4.70
C LEU A 164 9.71 -37.45 4.27
N GLU A 165 8.53 -36.93 3.93
CA GLU A 165 7.44 -37.71 3.31
C GLU A 165 7.86 -38.27 1.96
N PHE A 166 8.51 -37.45 1.12
CA PHE A 166 9.02 -37.87 -0.18
C PHE A 166 10.05 -39.00 -0.05
N ARG A 167 10.93 -38.95 0.97
CA ARG A 167 11.91 -40.01 1.26
C ARG A 167 11.30 -41.28 1.85
N LYS A 168 10.17 -41.18 2.57
CA LYS A 168 9.45 -42.33 3.13
C LYS A 168 8.50 -43.00 2.15
N ALA A 169 8.27 -42.42 0.98
CA ALA A 169 7.37 -42.96 -0.02
C ALA A 169 7.83 -44.37 -0.46
N PRO A 170 7.02 -45.43 -0.23
CA PRO A 170 7.44 -46.83 -0.34
C PRO A 170 7.81 -47.28 -1.76
N TRP A 171 7.41 -46.50 -2.77
CA TRP A 171 7.56 -46.83 -4.19
C TRP A 171 8.94 -46.49 -4.77
N ARG A 172 9.81 -45.79 -4.01
CA ARG A 172 11.14 -45.35 -4.48
C ARG A 172 12.31 -46.27 -4.12
N ASN A 173 12.08 -47.33 -3.34
CA ASN A 173 13.06 -48.41 -3.11
C ASN A 173 13.05 -49.49 -4.23
N THR A 174 12.47 -49.20 -5.39
CA THR A 174 12.31 -50.17 -6.49
C THR A 174 13.51 -50.25 -7.43
N VAL A 175 14.53 -49.41 -7.26
CA VAL A 175 15.67 -49.35 -8.21
C VAL A 175 16.73 -50.43 -8.02
N ASN A 176 16.65 -51.26 -6.97
CA ASN A 176 17.60 -52.36 -6.72
C ASN A 176 16.97 -53.76 -6.66
N ALA A 177 15.74 -53.95 -7.17
CA ALA A 177 15.06 -55.24 -7.10
C ALA A 177 15.43 -56.24 -8.21
N HIS A 178 16.35 -55.89 -9.13
CA HIS A 178 16.81 -56.78 -10.19
C HIS A 178 18.29 -56.57 -10.50
N ILE A 179 19.19 -57.24 -9.77
CA ILE A 179 20.40 -57.93 -10.27
C ILE A 179 20.69 -59.09 -9.33
#